data_AF-A0A9X0CQU6-F1
#
_entry.id   AF-A0A9X0CQU6-F1
#
_cell.length_a   1.000
_cell.length_b   1.000
_cell.length_c   1.000
_cell.angle_alpha   90.00
_cell.angle_beta   90.00
_cell.angle_gamma   90.00
#
_symmetry.space_group_name_H-M   'P 1'
#
loop_
_entity.id
_entity.type
_entity.pdbx_description
1 polymer ?
#
loop_
_entity_poly.entity_id
_entity_poly.type
_entity_poly.pdbx_seq_one_letter_code
_entity_poly.pdbx_strand_id
1 'polypeptide(L)'
;MKYTLPRCELYKGDNVVNITFKMTANQWKDDTFRESISRAFTEYCSSQRPCNLRNSLEDATSRRSNPIDTIVFRPDDVMVLRRYPEEQPGMFSVVSAVLVPSNEPRMAQRETIPTVVLCRMVVKTSKRISKYMGNIDIIFINGEKDPSCVSERKKKDNVNTNGGKNWSTERELIF
;
A
#
# COMPACT_ATOMS: atom_id res chain seq x y z
N MET A 1 9.30 33.22 3.30
CA MET A 1 9.37 32.25 4.40
C MET A 1 9.50 30.85 3.82
N LYS A 2 10.62 30.16 4.06
CA LYS A 2 10.87 28.80 3.58
C LYS A 2 10.34 27.83 4.64
N TYR A 3 9.23 27.14 4.35
CA TYR A 3 8.73 26.08 5.22
C TYR A 3 9.50 24.79 4.92
N THR A 4 10.59 24.56 5.66
CA THR A 4 11.20 23.24 5.80
C THR A 4 10.34 22.42 6.76
N LEU A 5 9.32 21.74 6.23
CA LEU A 5 8.70 20.62 6.93
C LEU A 5 9.78 19.56 7.22
N PRO A 6 9.85 18.96 8.42
CA PRO A 6 10.80 17.91 8.72
C PRO A 6 10.38 16.65 7.96
N ARG A 7 10.85 16.50 6.72
CA ARG A 7 10.57 15.38 5.81
C ARG A 7 11.19 14.04 6.25
N CYS A 8 11.72 13.93 7.46
CA CYS A 8 12.59 12.82 7.86
C CYS A 8 11.94 11.73 8.72
N GLU A 9 10.70 11.89 9.21
CA GLU A 9 10.14 10.91 10.17
C GLU A 9 8.98 10.05 9.67
N LEU A 10 8.45 10.26 8.46
CA LEU A 10 7.16 9.66 8.05
C LEU A 10 7.22 8.39 7.18
N TYR A 11 8.40 7.86 6.85
CA TYR A 11 8.52 6.70 5.94
C TYR A 11 9.40 5.58 6.51
N LYS A 12 9.11 5.12 7.73
CA LYS A 12 9.56 3.81 8.18
C LYS A 12 8.78 2.73 7.42
N GLY A 13 9.35 2.25 6.31
CA GLY A 13 9.27 0.87 5.82
C GLY A 13 7.94 0.31 5.29
N ASP A 14 6.76 0.66 5.83
CA ASP A 14 5.65 -0.30 5.77
C ASP A 14 4.40 0.17 5.02
N ASN A 15 4.36 1.39 4.45
CA ASN A 15 3.19 1.97 3.74
C ASN A 15 3.52 2.52 2.34
N VAL A 16 4.44 1.86 1.62
CA VAL A 16 4.90 2.28 0.29
C VAL A 16 4.72 1.15 -0.72
N VAL A 17 4.63 1.52 -1.99
CA VAL A 17 4.67 0.59 -3.12
C VAL A 17 5.76 1.03 -4.08
N ASN A 18 6.54 0.07 -4.57
CA ASN A 18 7.45 0.28 -5.68
C ASN A 18 6.75 -0.13 -6.98
N ILE A 19 6.72 0.74 -7.98
CA ILE A 19 6.10 0.45 -9.28
C ILE A 19 7.15 0.66 -10.36
N THR A 20 7.42 -0.37 -11.15
CA THR A 20 8.34 -0.33 -12.28
C THR A 20 7.56 -0.22 -13.57
N PHE A 21 7.88 0.79 -14.37
CA PHE A 21 7.27 1.07 -15.66
C PHE A 21 8.25 0.78 -16.79
N LYS A 22 7.72 0.39 -17.96
CA LYS A 22 8.48 0.29 -19.21
C LYS A 22 8.62 1.66 -19.87
N MET A 23 9.48 2.50 -19.29
CA MET A 23 9.81 3.82 -19.82
C MET A 23 11.23 4.24 -19.44
N THR A 24 11.73 5.27 -20.11
CA THR A 24 13.00 5.92 -19.79
C THR A 24 12.79 7.14 -18.87
N ALA A 25 13.85 7.55 -18.16
CA ALA A 25 13.77 8.65 -17.19
C ALA A 25 13.31 10.00 -17.80
N ASN A 26 13.58 10.26 -19.08
CA ASN A 26 13.13 11.46 -19.80
C ASN A 26 11.63 11.46 -20.15
N GLN A 27 10.97 10.30 -20.13
CA GLN A 27 9.52 10.19 -20.36
C GLN A 27 8.75 10.40 -19.05
N TRP A 28 9.42 10.31 -17.91
CA TRP A 28 8.81 10.41 -16.59
C TRP A 28 8.29 11.82 -16.28
N LYS A 29 7.08 11.89 -15.71
CA LYS A 29 6.44 13.12 -15.24
C LYS A 29 5.72 12.84 -13.92
N ASP A 30 6.14 13.50 -12.83
CA ASP A 30 5.56 13.31 -11.49
C ASP A 30 4.04 13.64 -11.48
N ASP A 31 3.63 14.71 -12.15
CA ASP A 31 2.22 15.13 -12.17
C ASP A 31 1.34 14.11 -12.88
N THR A 32 1.78 13.62 -14.05
CA THR A 32 1.08 12.56 -14.78
C THR A 32 0.93 11.29 -13.94
N PHE A 33 1.96 10.91 -13.19
CA PHE A 33 1.88 9.78 -12.26
C PHE A 33 0.86 10.01 -11.15
N ARG A 34 0.91 11.15 -10.46
CA ARG A 34 -0.01 11.50 -9.38
C ARG A 34 -1.46 11.57 -9.85
N GLU A 35 -1.70 12.18 -11.01
CA GLU A 35 -3.01 12.22 -11.67
C GLU A 35 -3.51 10.82 -12.04
N SER A 36 -2.64 9.99 -12.60
CA SER A 36 -2.98 8.62 -13.00
C SER A 36 -3.40 7.76 -11.81
N ILE A 37 -2.62 7.78 -10.73
CA ILE A 37 -2.93 7.04 -9.49
C ILE A 37 -4.22 7.54 -8.86
N SER A 38 -4.34 8.86 -8.63
CA SER A 38 -5.51 9.45 -7.98
C SER A 38 -6.80 9.20 -8.77
N ARG A 39 -6.77 9.33 -10.10
CA ARG A 39 -7.90 9.01 -10.96
C ARG A 39 -8.26 7.54 -10.91
N ALA A 40 -7.29 6.65 -11.09
CA ALA A 40 -7.53 5.20 -11.08
C ALA A 40 -8.10 4.71 -9.74
N PHE A 41 -7.62 5.26 -8.63
CA PHE A 41 -8.09 4.92 -7.28
C PHE A 41 -9.49 5.48 -6.99
N THR A 42 -9.79 6.70 -7.44
CA THR A 42 -11.13 7.28 -7.34
C THR A 42 -12.15 6.43 -8.09
N GLU A 43 -11.84 6.03 -9.33
CA GLU A 43 -12.72 5.17 -10.12
C GLU A 43 -12.90 3.78 -9.47
N TYR A 44 -11.82 3.21 -8.93
CA TYR A 44 -11.87 1.96 -8.18
C TYR A 44 -12.80 2.04 -6.96
N CYS A 45 -12.61 3.04 -6.10
CA CYS A 45 -13.44 3.23 -4.91
C CYS A 45 -14.88 3.66 -5.22
N SER A 46 -15.11 4.32 -6.36
CA SER A 46 -16.47 4.63 -6.81
C SER A 46 -17.24 3.37 -7.19
N SER A 47 -16.55 2.37 -7.75
CA SER A 47 -17.13 1.09 -8.18
C SER A 47 -17.28 0.04 -7.06
N GLN A 48 -16.52 0.16 -5.95
CA GLN A 48 -16.59 -0.73 -4.79
C GLN A 48 -17.06 0.04 -3.57
N ARG A 49 -18.31 -0.21 -3.14
CA ARG A 49 -18.87 0.38 -1.92
C ARG A 49 -19.11 -0.72 -0.87
N PRO A 50 -18.53 -0.62 0.34
CA PRO A 50 -17.56 0.38 0.80
C PRO A 50 -16.14 0.14 0.24
N CYS A 51 -15.39 1.22 0.00
CA CYS A 51 -13.97 1.14 -0.33
C CYS A 51 -13.14 1.19 0.95
N ASN A 52 -12.71 0.03 1.45
CA ASN A 52 -11.98 -0.08 2.70
C ASN A 52 -10.50 0.29 2.51
N LEU A 53 -10.14 1.50 2.93
CA LEU A 53 -8.77 2.03 2.85
C LEU A 53 -7.92 1.75 4.09
N ARG A 54 -8.54 1.26 5.17
CA ARG A 54 -7.89 0.94 6.46
C ARG A 54 -7.84 -0.57 6.67
N ASN A 55 -6.77 -1.05 7.29
CA ASN A 55 -6.68 -2.42 7.79
C ASN A 55 -7.51 -2.51 9.08
N SER A 56 -8.81 -2.80 8.97
CA SER A 56 -9.56 -3.15 10.17
C SER A 56 -10.53 -4.29 9.89
N LEU A 57 -10.15 -5.47 10.37
CA LEU A 57 -11.10 -6.56 10.64
C LEU A 57 -11.90 -6.25 11.94
N GLU A 58 -11.48 -5.26 12.73
CA GLU A 58 -12.02 -4.92 14.06
C GLU A 58 -13.04 -3.77 14.04
N ASP A 59 -13.13 -3.00 12.95
CA ASP A 59 -14.12 -1.90 12.82
C ASP A 59 -15.51 -2.40 12.45
N ALA A 60 -15.69 -3.73 12.31
CA ALA A 60 -17.01 -4.32 12.06
C ALA A 60 -18.00 -4.12 13.21
N THR A 61 -17.53 -3.81 14.42
CA THR A 61 -18.37 -3.65 15.63
C THR A 61 -18.50 -2.22 16.14
N SER A 62 -17.84 -1.22 15.54
CA SER A 62 -17.93 0.16 15.99
C SER A 62 -18.70 1.05 15.00
N ARG A 63 -19.97 1.28 15.36
CA ARG A 63 -20.71 2.54 15.18
C ARG A 63 -21.04 3.00 13.75
N ARG A 64 -22.35 2.99 13.49
CA ARG A 64 -23.12 4.01 12.76
C ARG A 64 -22.29 5.28 12.49
N SER A 65 -21.77 5.41 11.29
CA SER A 65 -21.37 6.69 10.72
C SER A 65 -21.88 6.75 9.29
N ASN A 66 -22.34 7.95 8.95
CA ASN A 66 -23.21 8.37 7.86
C ASN A 66 -22.94 7.77 6.45
N PRO A 67 -23.96 7.77 5.57
CA PRO A 67 -23.89 7.14 4.26
C PRO A 67 -22.80 7.77 3.38
N ILE A 68 -21.81 6.94 3.02
CA ILE A 68 -20.98 6.97 1.81
C ILE A 68 -20.64 8.39 1.32
N ASP A 69 -19.74 9.06 2.02
CA ASP A 69 -18.93 10.10 1.40
C ASP A 69 -18.20 9.45 0.21
N THR A 70 -18.43 9.99 -0.99
CA THR A 70 -17.76 9.50 -2.20
C THR A 70 -16.26 9.73 -2.02
N ILE A 71 -15.47 8.66 -1.93
CA ILE A 71 -14.02 8.76 -1.79
C ILE A 71 -13.44 9.28 -3.10
N VAL A 72 -12.87 10.49 -3.06
CA VAL A 72 -12.21 11.14 -4.20
C VAL A 72 -10.75 11.39 -3.84
N PHE A 73 -9.86 10.68 -4.52
CA PHE A 73 -8.42 10.92 -4.44
C PHE A 73 -8.03 12.11 -5.31
N ARG A 74 -7.14 12.95 -4.79
CA ARG A 74 -6.53 14.08 -5.50
C ARG A 74 -5.05 13.76 -5.80
N PRO A 75 -4.43 14.41 -6.79
CA PRO A 75 -2.99 14.27 -7.05
C PRO A 75 -2.13 14.59 -5.82
N ASP A 76 -2.58 15.53 -4.98
CA ASP A 76 -1.93 15.90 -3.70
C ASP A 76 -1.91 14.75 -2.67
N ASP A 77 -2.76 13.74 -2.83
CA ASP A 77 -2.81 12.57 -1.95
C ASP A 77 -1.72 11.55 -2.30
N VAL A 78 -1.09 11.67 -3.47
CA VAL A 78 -0.08 10.74 -3.98
C VAL A 78 1.31 11.33 -3.74
N MET A 79 2.12 10.62 -2.98
CA MET A 79 3.46 11.06 -2.58
C MET A 79 4.52 10.26 -3.32
N VAL A 80 5.27 10.92 -4.19
CA VAL A 80 6.47 10.36 -4.82
C VAL A 80 7.65 10.51 -3.85
N LEU A 81 8.17 9.39 -3.35
CA LEU A 81 9.23 9.37 -2.33
C LEU A 81 10.61 9.17 -2.94
N ARG A 82 10.70 8.27 -3.91
CA ARG A 82 11.93 7.98 -4.66
C ARG A 82 11.57 7.65 -6.10
N ARG A 83 12.46 8.01 -7.02
CA ARG A 83 12.39 7.63 -8.42
C ARG A 83 13.79 7.33 -8.92
N TYR A 84 13.95 6.29 -9.72
CA TYR A 84 15.25 5.89 -10.22
C TYR A 84 15.11 5.09 -11.52
N PRO A 85 16.04 5.25 -12.48
CA PRO A 85 16.16 4.31 -13.58
C PRO A 85 16.59 2.96 -13.03
N GLU A 86 16.07 1.89 -13.61
CA GLU A 86 16.54 0.54 -13.29
C GLU A 86 17.83 0.24 -14.06
N GLU A 87 18.59 -0.76 -13.58
CA GLU A 87 19.79 -1.24 -14.29
C GLU A 87 19.44 -1.76 -15.68
N GLN A 88 18.24 -2.32 -15.83
CA GLN A 88 17.72 -2.76 -17.11
C GLN A 88 17.30 -1.54 -17.97
N PRO A 89 17.85 -1.39 -19.19
CA PRO A 89 17.51 -0.26 -20.05
C PRO A 89 16.01 -0.19 -20.37
N GLY A 90 15.47 1.03 -20.36
CA GLY A 90 14.05 1.27 -20.67
C GLY A 90 13.08 0.93 -19.54
N MET A 91 13.58 0.79 -18.31
CA MET A 91 12.76 0.64 -17.11
C MET A 91 12.99 1.79 -16.13
N PHE A 92 11.90 2.21 -15.49
CA PHE A 92 11.92 3.30 -14.52
C PHE A 92 11.03 2.94 -13.33
N SER A 93 11.59 3.04 -12.13
CA SER A 93 10.90 2.69 -10.90
C SER A 93 10.60 3.91 -10.04
N VAL A 94 9.45 3.85 -9.38
CA VAL A 94 8.98 4.86 -8.44
C VAL A 94 8.53 4.21 -7.15
N VAL A 95 9.01 4.73 -6.02
CA VAL A 95 8.51 4.39 -4.69
C VAL A 95 7.51 5.46 -4.28
N SER A 96 6.28 5.05 -4.03
CA SER A 96 5.16 5.94 -3.74
C SER A 96 4.44 5.53 -2.46
N ALA A 97 3.97 6.53 -1.71
CA ALA A 97 2.93 6.38 -0.69
C ALA A 97 1.67 7.10 -1.15
N VAL A 98 0.51 6.72 -0.59
CA VAL A 98 -0.77 7.40 -0.86
C VAL A 98 -1.46 7.67 0.47
N LEU A 99 -1.98 8.89 0.62
CA LEU A 99 -2.72 9.32 1.80
C LEU A 99 -4.19 8.92 1.70
N VAL A 100 -4.81 8.61 2.83
CA VAL A 100 -6.26 8.45 2.92
C VAL A 100 -6.93 9.80 2.58
N PRO A 101 -7.86 9.85 1.61
CA PRO A 101 -8.61 11.07 1.29
C PRO A 101 -9.33 11.62 2.52
N SER A 102 -9.23 12.93 2.75
CA SER A 102 -9.97 13.61 3.82
C SER A 102 -10.60 14.89 3.30
N ASN A 103 -11.84 15.14 3.74
CA ASN A 103 -12.56 16.39 3.51
C ASN A 103 -12.16 17.49 4.51
N GLU A 104 -11.35 17.16 5.52
CA GLU A 104 -10.92 18.11 6.55
C GLU A 104 -9.82 19.06 6.05
N PRO A 105 -9.66 20.25 6.67
CA PRO A 105 -8.63 21.21 6.30
C PRO A 105 -7.22 20.60 6.36
N ARG A 106 -6.34 21.02 5.43
CA ARG A 106 -4.96 20.53 5.20
C ARG A 106 -4.01 20.56 6.43
N MET A 107 -4.45 21.07 7.58
CA MET A 107 -3.64 21.19 8.79
C MET A 107 -3.64 19.93 9.67
N ALA A 108 -4.56 18.98 9.47
CA ALA A 108 -4.52 17.70 10.16
C ALA A 108 -3.48 16.76 9.52
N GLN A 109 -2.71 16.03 10.34
CA GLN A 109 -1.79 15.00 9.86
C GLN A 109 -2.60 13.87 9.24
N ARG A 110 -2.42 13.66 7.93
CA ARG A 110 -3.16 12.64 7.18
C ARG A 110 -2.49 11.28 7.27
N GLU A 111 -3.30 10.25 7.44
CA GLU A 111 -2.84 8.86 7.46
C GLU A 111 -2.43 8.39 6.06
N THR A 112 -1.45 7.48 6.02
CA THR A 112 -1.07 6.76 4.79
C THR A 112 -1.88 5.46 4.67
N ILE A 113 -2.19 5.07 3.43
CA ILE A 113 -2.83 3.79 3.14
C ILE A 113 -1.86 2.66 3.47
N PRO A 114 -2.29 1.62 4.21
CA PRO A 114 -1.43 0.47 4.53
C PRO A 114 -0.89 -0.22 3.28
N THR A 115 0.39 -0.69 3.27
CA THR A 115 1.00 -1.29 2.06
C THR A 115 0.19 -2.43 1.46
N VAL A 116 -0.38 -3.31 2.29
CA VAL A 116 -1.20 -4.44 1.80
C VAL A 116 -2.41 -3.94 1.01
N VAL A 117 -3.08 -2.90 1.52
CA VAL A 117 -4.23 -2.26 0.85
C VAL A 117 -3.77 -1.54 -0.40
N LEU A 118 -2.69 -0.75 -0.30
CA LEU A 118 -2.12 0.01 -1.41
C LEU A 118 -1.68 -0.90 -2.57
N CYS A 119 -0.94 -1.96 -2.27
CA CYS A 119 -0.52 -2.98 -3.24
C CYS A 119 -1.72 -3.58 -3.97
N ARG A 120 -2.76 -4.01 -3.24
CA ARG A 120 -3.98 -4.55 -3.86
C ARG A 120 -4.67 -3.54 -4.76
N MET A 121 -4.73 -2.29 -4.35
CA MET A 121 -5.32 -1.22 -5.16
C MET A 121 -4.51 -1.01 -6.45
N VAL A 122 -3.17 -0.93 -6.37
CA VAL A 122 -2.30 -0.80 -7.56
C VAL A 122 -2.47 -1.99 -8.49
N VAL A 123 -2.44 -3.22 -7.99
CA VAL A 123 -2.63 -4.43 -8.81
C VAL A 123 -3.98 -4.41 -9.53
N LYS A 124 -5.07 -4.16 -8.79
CA LYS A 124 -6.44 -4.13 -9.36
C LYS A 124 -6.67 -2.97 -10.32
N THR A 125 -5.89 -1.91 -10.23
CA THR A 125 -6.03 -0.72 -11.09
C THR A 125 -4.91 -0.57 -12.12
N SER A 126 -3.96 -1.52 -12.17
CA SER A 126 -2.77 -1.51 -13.04
C SER A 126 -3.08 -1.15 -14.50
N LYS A 127 -4.10 -1.79 -15.10
CA LYS A 127 -4.54 -1.48 -16.48
C LYS A 127 -5.02 -0.03 -16.65
N ARG A 128 -5.73 0.52 -15.66
CA ARG A 128 -6.19 1.92 -15.68
C ARG A 128 -5.01 2.87 -15.50
N ILE A 129 -4.11 2.58 -14.55
CA ILE A 129 -2.90 3.37 -14.33
C ILE A 129 -2.06 3.41 -15.60
N SER A 130 -1.81 2.25 -16.23
CA SER A 130 -1.10 2.13 -17.49
C SER A 130 -1.72 3.00 -18.59
N LYS A 131 -3.06 2.92 -18.76
CA LYS A 131 -3.80 3.77 -19.70
C LYS A 131 -3.62 5.26 -19.41
N TYR A 132 -3.76 5.68 -18.15
CA TYR A 132 -3.66 7.10 -17.76
C TYR A 132 -2.23 7.65 -17.82
N MET A 133 -1.23 6.78 -17.68
CA MET A 133 0.17 7.11 -17.93
C MET A 133 0.51 7.23 -19.43
N GLY A 134 -0.46 7.06 -20.33
CA GLY A 134 -0.23 7.12 -21.78
C GLY A 134 0.04 5.75 -22.41
N ASN A 135 -0.64 4.70 -21.94
CA ASN A 135 -0.46 3.30 -22.34
C ASN A 135 0.96 2.77 -22.07
N ILE A 136 1.54 3.18 -20.94
CA ILE A 136 2.84 2.69 -20.51
C ILE A 136 2.65 1.45 -19.64
N ASP A 137 3.34 0.35 -19.99
CA ASP A 137 3.25 -0.89 -19.24
C ASP A 137 3.83 -0.76 -17.82
N ILE A 138 3.11 -1.30 -16.85
CA ILE A 138 3.65 -1.62 -15.52
C ILE A 138 4.24 -3.02 -15.62
N ILE A 139 5.54 -3.13 -15.35
CA ILE A 139 6.28 -4.40 -15.45
C ILE A 139 6.31 -5.11 -14.10
N PHE A 140 6.59 -4.37 -13.03
CA PHE A 140 6.67 -4.92 -11.68
C PHE A 140 5.94 -4.01 -10.68
N ILE A 141 5.38 -4.64 -9.66
CA ILE A 141 4.87 -4.01 -8.45
C ILE A 141 5.58 -4.70 -7.28
N ASN A 142 6.30 -3.93 -6.48
CA ASN A 142 7.19 -4.41 -5.42
C ASN A 142 8.24 -5.43 -5.91
N GLY A 143 8.72 -5.28 -7.15
CA GLY A 143 9.70 -6.19 -7.75
C GLY A 143 9.11 -7.49 -8.31
N GLU A 144 7.79 -7.69 -8.20
CA GLU A 144 7.09 -8.87 -8.70
C GLU A 144 6.14 -8.50 -9.85
N LYS A 145 5.96 -9.39 -10.83
CA LYS A 145 5.05 -9.17 -11.97
C LYS A 145 3.58 -9.20 -11.53
N ASP A 146 3.26 -10.13 -10.64
CA ASP A 146 1.90 -10.37 -10.12
C ASP A 146 1.97 -10.59 -8.59
N PRO A 147 2.21 -9.53 -7.78
CA PRO A 147 2.40 -9.71 -6.34
C PRO A 147 1.13 -10.16 -5.64
N SER A 148 1.29 -11.06 -4.67
CA SER A 148 0.17 -11.58 -3.85
C SER A 148 -0.45 -10.53 -2.91
N CYS A 149 0.27 -9.43 -2.62
CA CYS A 149 -0.14 -8.35 -1.71
C CYS A 149 -0.69 -8.88 -0.37
N VAL A 150 0.05 -9.78 0.28
CA VAL A 150 -0.24 -10.30 1.63
C VAL A 150 0.83 -9.76 2.58
N SER A 151 0.46 -9.45 3.83
CA SER A 151 1.49 -9.18 4.84
C SER A 151 2.25 -10.47 5.09
N GLU A 152 3.57 -10.47 4.93
CA GLU A 152 4.40 -11.51 5.54
C GLU A 152 4.21 -11.40 7.06
N ARG A 153 3.27 -12.16 7.62
CA ARG A 153 3.37 -12.51 9.03
C ARG A 153 4.70 -13.24 9.09
N LYS A 154 5.72 -12.64 9.72
CA LYS A 154 6.95 -13.34 10.10
C LYS A 154 6.53 -14.72 10.58
N LYS A 155 6.84 -15.76 9.79
CA LYS A 155 6.74 -17.14 10.23
C LYS A 155 7.67 -17.16 11.45
N LYS A 156 7.11 -17.12 12.65
CA LYS A 156 7.87 -17.56 13.81
C LYS A 156 8.11 -19.03 13.51
N ASP A 157 9.33 -19.32 13.11
CA ASP A 157 9.88 -20.66 13.11
C ASP A 157 9.79 -21.17 14.54
N ASN A 158 8.67 -21.81 14.88
CA ASN A 158 8.63 -22.76 15.99
C ASN A 158 9.34 -24.01 15.49
N VAL A 159 10.66 -23.91 15.30
CA VAL A 159 11.57 -25.05 15.37
C VAL A 159 11.65 -25.40 16.84
N ASN A 160 10.68 -26.19 17.31
CA ASN A 160 10.81 -26.85 18.60
C ASN A 160 11.57 -28.17 18.35
N THR A 161 12.89 -28.07 18.29
CA THR A 161 13.79 -29.22 18.26
C THR A 161 13.81 -29.93 19.62
N ASN A 162 13.43 -31.19 19.58
CA ASN A 162 13.88 -32.32 20.41
C ASN A 162 13.59 -32.33 21.92
N GLY A 163 12.67 -33.23 22.30
CA GLY A 163 13.08 -34.52 22.87
C GLY A 163 13.81 -34.54 24.20
N GLY A 164 13.08 -34.93 25.25
CA GLY A 164 13.59 -35.79 26.32
C GLY A 164 13.94 -35.12 27.64
N LYS A 165 13.06 -35.28 28.63
CA LYS A 165 13.37 -35.98 29.90
C LYS A 165 12.11 -36.18 30.74
N ASN A 166 11.92 -37.43 31.16
CA ASN A 166 11.03 -37.89 32.22
C ASN A 166 11.00 -36.92 33.41
N TRP A 167 9.89 -36.90 34.14
CA TRP A 167 9.83 -37.21 35.58
C TRP A 167 8.45 -37.79 35.92
N SER A 168 8.47 -38.97 36.55
CA SER A 168 7.33 -39.67 37.13
C SER A 168 7.01 -39.13 38.51
N THR A 169 5.72 -38.92 38.83
CA THR A 169 5.08 -39.20 40.14
C THR A 169 3.57 -38.94 39.92
N GLU A 170 2.66 -39.92 39.85
CA GLU A 170 2.14 -40.90 40.85
C GLU A 170 0.73 -40.49 41.33
N ARG A 171 -0.12 -41.52 41.52
CA ARG A 171 -1.48 -41.62 42.13
C ARG A 171 -2.64 -41.62 41.13
N GLU A 172 -3.21 -42.80 40.82
CA GLU A 172 -4.27 -43.54 41.59
C GLU A 172 -5.59 -42.73 41.62
N LEU A 173 -6.80 -43.23 41.36
CA LEU A 173 -7.40 -44.56 41.16
C LEU A 173 -8.90 -44.29 40.84
N ILE A 174 -9.57 -45.23 40.12
CA ILE A 174 -11.00 -45.61 40.23
C ILE A 174 -12.04 -44.60 39.63
N PHE A 175 -13.03 -44.93 38.78
CA PHE A 175 -13.71 -46.17 38.35
C PHE A 175 -13.76 -46.29 36.82
#